data_AF-A0A931WJ13-F1
#
_entry.id   AF-A0A931WJ13-F1
#
_cell.length_a   1.000
_cell.length_b   1.000
_cell.length_c   1.000
_cell.angle_alpha   90.00
_cell.angle_beta   90.00
_cell.angle_gamma   90.00
#
_symmetry.space_group_name_H-M   'P 1'
#
loop_
_entity.id
_entity.type
_entity.pdbx_description
1 polymer ?
#
loop_
_entity_poly.entity_id
_entity_poly.type
_entity_poly.pdbx_seq_one_letter_code
_entity_poly.pdbx_strand_id
1 'polypeptide(L)'
;MKIPPPNSGFLRRVVAEVAETVVSEVLQPHSPSLAPPPFSPRFPAFPPDWTRIINLRKLVAIFREIFFKSYERGNCSTNIINFLKAAEERGMDISGAEVVFIMARGNASQKKALLRPLCPRNATSGWSAHVVLRDGRVIFDLDFTDSPRVVGVHDYFRRMFGYPDPEAIASVSIRTVPATEFLAENRALDFGVFYTIDDFAEEFYPKRSLVSYLHSLTAG
;
A
#
# COMPACT_ATOMS: atom_id res chain seq x y z
N MET A 1 34.28 7.09 -16.51
CA MET A 1 34.18 6.05 -15.45
C MET A 1 33.16 5.01 -15.90
N LYS A 2 33.53 3.72 -15.97
CA LYS A 2 32.58 2.64 -16.26
C LYS A 2 31.94 2.18 -14.95
N ILE A 3 30.63 2.33 -14.84
CA ILE A 3 29.86 1.82 -13.69
C ILE A 3 29.82 0.29 -13.81
N PRO A 4 30.26 -0.46 -12.79
CA PRO A 4 30.22 -1.92 -12.84
C PRO A 4 28.76 -2.40 -12.88
N PRO A 5 28.47 -3.50 -13.61
CA PRO A 5 27.13 -4.05 -13.65
C PRO A 5 26.69 -4.51 -12.25
N PRO A 6 25.40 -4.37 -11.92
CA PRO A 6 24.89 -4.76 -10.61
C PRO A 6 25.12 -6.25 -10.34
N ASN A 7 25.54 -6.56 -9.11
CA ASN A 7 25.86 -7.89 -8.66
C ASN A 7 24.64 -8.84 -8.81
N SER A 8 24.79 -9.87 -9.64
CA SER A 8 23.73 -10.81 -9.99
C SER A 8 23.17 -11.59 -8.80
N GLY A 9 23.93 -11.69 -7.70
CA GLY A 9 23.46 -12.31 -6.44
C GLY A 9 22.42 -11.48 -5.70
N PHE A 10 22.47 -10.15 -5.80
CA PHE A 10 21.50 -9.25 -5.15
C PHE A 10 20.14 -9.33 -5.85
N LEU A 11 20.14 -9.34 -7.18
CA LEU A 11 18.92 -9.48 -7.99
C LEU A 11 18.23 -10.83 -7.73
N ARG A 12 18.98 -11.92 -7.57
CA ARG A 12 18.39 -13.25 -7.26
C ARG A 12 17.72 -13.30 -5.88
N ARG A 13 18.27 -12.65 -4.85
CA ARG A 13 17.63 -12.58 -3.52
C ARG A 13 16.33 -11.78 -3.54
N VAL A 14 16.32 -10.63 -4.20
CA VAL A 14 15.10 -9.81 -4.33
C VAL A 14 14.03 -10.54 -5.15
N VAL A 15 14.44 -11.30 -6.18
CA VAL A 15 13.55 -12.18 -6.95
C VAL A 15 12.93 -13.24 -6.05
N ALA A 16 13.71 -13.89 -5.18
CA ALA A 16 13.20 -14.92 -4.27
C ALA A 16 12.27 -14.33 -3.20
N GLU A 17 12.58 -13.17 -2.62
CA GLU A 17 11.77 -12.55 -1.55
C GLU A 17 10.43 -12.00 -2.08
N VAL A 18 10.44 -11.35 -3.25
CA VAL A 18 9.21 -10.88 -3.91
C VAL A 18 8.41 -12.06 -4.47
N ALA A 19 9.07 -13.07 -5.04
CA ALA A 19 8.39 -14.27 -5.50
C ALA A 19 7.81 -15.06 -4.33
N GLU A 20 8.50 -15.23 -3.20
CA GLU A 20 7.95 -15.89 -2.03
C GLU A 20 6.78 -15.12 -1.44
N THR A 21 6.84 -13.79 -1.38
CA THR A 21 5.71 -12.98 -0.88
C THR A 21 4.50 -13.05 -1.83
N VAL A 22 4.72 -12.92 -3.14
CA VAL A 22 3.65 -12.99 -4.15
C VAL A 22 3.13 -14.41 -4.32
N VAL A 23 3.97 -15.44 -4.28
CA VAL A 23 3.58 -16.86 -4.41
C VAL A 23 2.93 -17.38 -3.12
N SER A 24 3.39 -16.97 -1.95
CA SER A 24 2.79 -17.33 -0.65
C SER A 24 1.36 -16.78 -0.53
N GLU A 25 1.12 -15.52 -0.91
CA GLU A 25 -0.19 -14.89 -0.73
C GLU A 25 -1.15 -15.12 -1.91
N VAL A 26 -0.65 -15.38 -3.13
CA VAL A 26 -1.50 -15.61 -4.32
C VAL A 26 -1.72 -17.10 -4.58
N LEU A 27 -0.84 -18.01 -4.15
CA LEU A 27 -0.88 -19.41 -4.56
C LEU A 27 -0.91 -20.45 -3.43
N GLN A 28 -0.88 -20.06 -2.14
CA GLN A 28 -1.00 -21.04 -1.06
C GLN A 28 -2.25 -20.81 -0.19
N PRO A 29 -3.26 -21.71 -0.25
CA PRO A 29 -4.31 -21.73 0.75
C PRO A 29 -3.70 -22.17 2.08
N HIS A 30 -3.70 -21.27 3.07
CA HIS A 30 -3.51 -21.66 4.47
C HIS A 30 -4.70 -22.53 4.90
N SER A 31 -4.49 -23.84 5.01
CA SER A 31 -5.37 -24.71 5.80
C SER A 31 -4.57 -25.83 6.45
N PRO A 32 -4.82 -26.12 7.74
CA PRO A 32 -4.25 -27.26 8.43
C PRO A 32 -4.84 -28.55 7.87
N SER A 33 -4.00 -29.59 7.87
CA SER A 33 -4.25 -30.94 7.36
C SER A 33 -5.60 -31.52 7.85
N LEU A 34 -6.62 -31.43 7.00
CA LEU A 34 -7.81 -32.27 7.02
C LEU A 34 -7.98 -32.81 5.60
N ALA A 35 -8.33 -34.09 5.49
CA ALA A 35 -8.46 -34.80 4.22
C ALA A 35 -9.31 -33.98 3.22
N PRO A 36 -8.86 -33.83 1.96
CA PRO A 36 -9.56 -32.99 1.00
C PRO A 36 -10.97 -33.54 0.75
N PRO A 37 -12.02 -32.68 0.73
CA PRO A 37 -13.36 -33.11 0.39
C PRO A 37 -13.37 -33.67 -1.05
N PRO A 38 -14.17 -34.71 -1.35
CA PRO A 38 -14.15 -35.43 -2.63
C PRO A 38 -14.60 -34.61 -3.86
N PHE A 39 -14.91 -33.32 -3.69
CA PHE A 39 -15.26 -32.41 -4.77
C PHE A 39 -14.68 -31.03 -4.50
N SER A 40 -13.38 -30.86 -4.73
CA SER A 40 -12.82 -29.52 -4.93
C SER A 40 -13.16 -29.06 -6.35
N PRO A 41 -13.97 -27.99 -6.53
CA PRO A 41 -14.16 -27.41 -7.85
C PRO A 41 -12.77 -27.02 -8.40
N ARG A 42 -12.42 -27.56 -9.58
CA ARG A 42 -11.22 -27.14 -10.31
C ARG A 42 -11.48 -25.72 -10.79
N PHE A 43 -11.05 -24.73 -10.00
CA PHE A 43 -10.98 -23.36 -10.49
C PHE A 43 -10.07 -23.32 -11.72
N PRO A 44 -10.45 -22.62 -12.79
CA PRO A 44 -9.56 -22.44 -13.93
C PRO A 44 -8.31 -21.69 -13.44
N ALA A 45 -7.14 -22.30 -13.66
CA ALA A 45 -5.87 -21.62 -13.48
C ALA A 45 -5.78 -20.53 -14.55
N PHE A 46 -6.15 -19.30 -14.20
CA PHE A 46 -5.89 -18.16 -15.06
C PHE A 46 -4.36 -18.04 -15.20
N PRO A 47 -3.82 -17.92 -16.44
CA PRO A 47 -2.41 -17.67 -16.62
C PRO A 47 -2.05 -16.37 -15.89
N PRO A 48 -0.92 -16.31 -15.18
CA PRO A 48 -0.53 -15.10 -14.47
C PRO A 48 -0.38 -13.94 -15.46
N ASP A 49 -0.93 -12.79 -15.07
CA ASP A 49 -0.71 -11.53 -15.79
C ASP A 49 0.75 -11.09 -15.62
N TRP A 50 1.60 -11.56 -16.51
CA TRP A 50 3.04 -11.27 -16.51
C TRP A 50 3.33 -9.78 -16.66
N THR A 51 2.48 -9.03 -17.35
CA THR A 51 2.62 -7.58 -17.50
C THR A 51 2.52 -6.93 -16.12
N ARG A 52 1.50 -7.30 -15.33
CA ARG A 52 1.33 -6.79 -13.97
C ARG A 52 2.49 -7.19 -13.05
N ILE A 53 2.99 -8.41 -13.14
CA ILE A 53 4.14 -8.87 -12.34
C ILE A 53 5.40 -8.07 -12.67
N ILE A 54 5.68 -7.83 -13.95
CA ILE A 54 6.83 -7.03 -14.40
C ILE A 54 6.67 -5.58 -13.92
N ASN A 55 5.45 -5.04 -14.04
CA ASN A 55 5.12 -3.70 -13.57
C ASN A 55 5.41 -3.55 -12.07
N LEU A 56 4.89 -4.49 -11.27
CA LEU A 56 5.07 -4.50 -9.82
C LEU A 56 6.54 -4.53 -9.41
N ARG A 57 7.36 -5.34 -10.07
CA ARG A 57 8.81 -5.41 -9.79
C ARG A 57 9.53 -4.09 -10.01
N LYS A 58 9.17 -3.38 -11.07
CA LYS A 58 9.74 -2.06 -11.37
C LYS A 58 9.26 -1.03 -10.34
N LEU A 59 7.98 -1.07 -9.94
CA LEU A 59 7.46 -0.23 -8.85
C LEU A 59 8.21 -0.47 -7.53
N VAL A 60 8.51 -1.73 -7.17
CA VAL A 60 9.33 -2.04 -5.98
C VAL A 60 10.72 -1.40 -6.06
N ALA A 61 11.36 -1.41 -7.23
CA ALA A 61 12.67 -0.78 -7.41
C ALA A 61 12.61 0.74 -7.20
N ILE A 62 11.58 1.40 -7.73
CA ILE A 62 11.36 2.85 -7.56
C ILE A 62 11.04 3.16 -6.10
N PHE A 63 10.15 2.40 -5.46
CA PHE A 63 9.80 2.56 -4.06
C PHE A 63 11.04 2.51 -3.15
N ARG A 64 11.92 1.53 -3.37
CA ARG A 64 13.19 1.41 -2.62
C ARG A 64 14.09 2.62 -2.84
N GLU A 65 14.17 3.13 -4.07
CA GLU A 65 14.95 4.31 -4.36
C GLU A 65 14.42 5.55 -3.61
N ILE A 66 13.10 5.78 -3.67
CA ILE A 66 12.44 6.89 -2.96
C ILE A 66 12.65 6.76 -1.44
N PHE A 67 12.48 5.56 -0.90
CA PHE A 67 12.66 5.26 0.53
C PHE A 67 14.02 5.70 1.08
N PHE A 68 15.09 5.52 0.30
CA PHE A 68 16.45 5.85 0.73
C PHE A 68 16.90 7.26 0.33
N LYS A 69 16.41 7.81 -0.79
CA LYS A 69 16.92 9.08 -1.33
C LYS A 69 16.08 10.30 -1.00
N SER A 70 14.76 10.14 -0.91
CA SER A 70 13.82 11.28 -0.95
C SER A 70 12.64 11.10 0.00
N TYR A 71 12.82 10.30 1.06
CA TYR A 71 11.83 10.16 2.11
C TYR A 71 11.86 11.37 3.04
N GLU A 72 10.69 11.98 3.23
CA GLU A 72 10.49 13.10 4.16
C GLU A 72 9.58 12.67 5.30
N ARG A 73 10.12 12.68 6.53
CA ARG A 73 9.36 12.32 7.73
C ARG A 73 8.19 13.28 7.94
N GLY A 74 7.00 12.72 8.20
CA GLY A 74 5.79 13.50 8.47
C GLY A 74 5.07 13.98 7.21
N ASN A 75 5.62 13.74 6.02
CA ASN A 75 5.07 14.16 4.74
C ASN A 75 4.62 12.95 3.89
N CYS A 76 3.77 12.06 4.45
CA CYS A 76 3.34 10.82 3.79
C CYS A 76 2.70 11.07 2.40
N SER A 77 1.86 12.10 2.24
CA SER A 77 1.28 12.46 0.93
C SER A 77 2.36 12.87 -0.09
N THR A 78 3.28 13.76 0.29
CA THR A 78 4.41 14.18 -0.57
C THR A 78 5.27 12.99 -0.99
N ASN A 79 5.54 12.08 -0.05
CA ASN A 79 6.28 10.84 -0.28
C ASN A 79 5.60 9.96 -1.34
N ILE A 80 4.27 9.80 -1.27
CA ILE A 80 3.49 9.06 -2.28
C ILE A 80 3.44 9.79 -3.63
N ILE A 81 3.31 11.13 -3.64
CA ILE A 81 3.38 11.94 -4.87
C ILE A 81 4.73 11.75 -5.56
N ASN A 82 5.84 11.85 -4.82
CA ASN A 82 7.19 11.66 -5.35
C ASN A 82 7.36 10.24 -5.91
N PHE A 83 6.80 9.24 -5.25
CA PHE A 83 6.80 7.87 -5.76
C PHE A 83 6.02 7.74 -7.07
N LEU A 84 4.80 8.29 -7.14
CA LEU A 84 3.97 8.24 -8.34
C LEU A 84 4.56 9.02 -9.53
N LYS A 85 5.14 10.21 -9.28
CA LYS A 85 5.88 10.98 -10.30
C LYS A 85 7.04 10.17 -10.86
N ALA A 86 7.88 9.58 -10.00
CA ALA A 86 9.00 8.76 -10.43
C ALA A 86 8.57 7.49 -11.19
N ALA A 87 7.40 6.93 -10.86
CA ALA A 87 6.80 5.83 -11.60
C ALA A 87 6.37 6.27 -13.01
N GLU A 88 5.61 7.35 -13.12
CA GLU A 88 5.13 7.86 -14.41
C GLU A 88 6.28 8.29 -15.32
N GLU A 89 7.29 9.00 -14.79
CA GLU A 89 8.49 9.42 -15.53
C GLU A 89 9.28 8.24 -16.12
N ARG A 90 9.16 7.05 -15.52
CA ARG A 90 9.80 5.80 -15.98
C ARG A 90 8.88 4.96 -16.87
N GLY A 91 7.74 5.50 -17.29
CA GLY A 91 6.76 4.83 -18.13
C GLY A 91 6.10 3.64 -17.44
N MET A 92 5.92 3.72 -16.12
CA MET A 92 5.20 2.69 -15.36
C MET A 92 3.70 2.86 -15.51
N ASP A 93 2.98 1.74 -15.63
CA ASP A 93 1.51 1.76 -15.58
C ASP A 93 1.06 1.81 -14.12
N ILE A 94 0.39 2.88 -13.73
CA ILE A 94 -0.18 3.08 -12.39
C ILE A 94 -1.72 3.06 -12.40
N SER A 95 -2.35 2.69 -13.52
CA SER A 95 -3.82 2.70 -13.68
C SER A 95 -4.53 1.70 -12.75
N GLY A 96 -3.84 0.62 -12.36
CA GLY A 96 -4.34 -0.37 -11.40
C GLY A 96 -4.04 -0.07 -9.94
N ALA A 97 -3.37 1.05 -9.64
CA ALA A 97 -2.98 1.45 -8.29
C ALA A 97 -3.94 2.47 -7.68
N GLU A 98 -4.02 2.48 -6.36
CA GLU A 98 -4.86 3.37 -5.56
C GLU A 98 -4.03 4.01 -4.45
N VAL A 99 -4.24 5.30 -4.21
CA VAL A 99 -3.78 5.99 -3.01
C VAL A 99 -4.78 5.77 -1.90
N VAL A 100 -4.31 5.22 -0.79
CA VAL A 100 -5.12 4.85 0.37
C VAL A 100 -4.86 5.84 1.49
N PHE A 101 -5.87 6.62 1.82
CA PHE A 101 -5.89 7.50 2.98
C PHE A 101 -6.42 6.73 4.17
N ILE A 102 -5.66 6.72 5.24
CA ILE A 102 -5.95 6.08 6.50
C ILE A 102 -6.15 7.19 7.51
N MET A 103 -7.32 7.26 8.13
CA MET A 103 -7.68 8.34 9.03
C MET A 103 -8.25 7.78 10.32
N ALA A 104 -8.00 8.47 11.43
CA ALA A 104 -8.64 8.14 12.69
C ALA A 104 -10.15 8.38 12.59
N ARG A 105 -10.94 7.38 12.97
CA ARG A 105 -12.39 7.52 13.13
C ARG A 105 -12.65 8.15 14.50
N GLY A 106 -12.88 9.46 14.53
CA GLY A 106 -13.28 10.15 15.75
C GLY A 106 -14.75 9.90 16.10
N ASN A 107 -15.05 9.89 17.39
CA ASN A 107 -16.41 10.10 17.88
C ASN A 107 -16.67 11.60 17.96
N ALA A 108 -17.92 12.06 17.77
CA ALA A 108 -18.28 13.48 17.85
C ALA A 108 -17.84 14.18 19.15
N SER A 109 -17.61 13.41 20.22
CA SER A 109 -17.16 13.88 21.53
C SER A 109 -15.63 13.93 21.73
N GLN A 110 -14.82 13.37 20.83
CA GLN A 110 -13.36 13.33 20.97
C GLN A 110 -12.69 14.45 20.17
N LYS A 111 -12.08 15.41 20.87
CA LYS A 111 -11.17 16.39 20.27
C LYS A 111 -9.99 15.64 19.62
N LYS A 112 -9.98 15.59 18.29
CA LYS A 112 -8.92 15.04 17.41
C LYS A 112 -8.46 13.62 17.78
N ALA A 113 -9.23 12.61 17.38
CA ALA A 113 -8.74 11.24 17.37
C ALA A 113 -7.47 11.13 16.51
N LEU A 114 -6.49 10.35 16.97
CA LEU A 114 -5.23 10.09 16.28
C LEU A 114 -5.08 8.60 16.05
N LEU A 115 -4.58 8.22 14.89
CA LEU A 115 -4.08 6.88 14.59
C LEU A 115 -2.89 6.59 15.51
N ARG A 116 -2.79 5.34 15.97
CA ARG A 116 -1.68 4.87 16.81
C ARG A 116 -1.03 3.67 16.13
N PRO A 117 -0.13 3.90 15.17
CA PRO A 117 0.52 2.82 14.47
C PRO A 117 1.41 1.99 15.42
N LEU A 118 1.38 0.68 15.26
CA LEU A 118 2.18 -0.28 16.03
C LEU A 118 3.55 -0.53 15.41
N CYS A 119 3.67 -0.38 14.08
CA CYS A 119 4.92 -0.65 13.34
C CYS A 119 5.39 0.49 12.42
N PRO A 120 5.43 1.76 12.90
CA PRO A 120 5.91 2.89 12.12
C PRO A 120 7.45 2.92 12.02
N ARG A 121 7.98 3.52 10.96
CA ARG A 121 9.41 3.68 10.70
C ARG A 121 10.12 4.50 11.78
N ASN A 122 9.56 5.65 12.13
CA ASN A 122 10.29 6.69 12.87
C ASN A 122 9.46 7.40 13.98
N ALA A 123 8.28 6.93 14.36
CA ALA A 123 7.40 7.68 15.28
C ALA A 123 6.68 6.81 16.30
N THR A 124 6.63 7.23 17.56
CA THR A 124 5.71 6.68 18.58
C THR A 124 4.52 7.62 18.85
N SER A 125 4.43 8.75 18.13
CA SER A 125 3.36 9.73 18.25
C SER A 125 2.14 9.36 17.40
N GLY A 126 0.96 9.80 17.83
CA GLY A 126 -0.25 9.60 17.05
C GLY A 126 -0.26 10.40 15.74
N TRP A 127 -0.90 9.86 14.70
CA TRP A 127 -1.04 10.50 13.38
C TRP A 127 -2.48 10.96 13.15
N SER A 128 -2.69 12.16 12.60
CA SER A 128 -4.04 12.60 12.21
C SER A 128 -4.57 11.82 10.99
N ALA A 129 -3.69 11.58 10.03
CA ALA A 129 -3.92 10.78 8.84
C ALA A 129 -2.60 10.15 8.38
N HIS A 130 -2.69 9.15 7.52
CA HIS A 130 -1.57 8.52 6.85
C HIS A 130 -1.94 8.15 5.42
N VAL A 131 -0.98 8.17 4.51
CA VAL A 131 -1.22 7.94 3.08
C VAL A 131 -0.23 6.90 2.57
N VAL A 132 -0.76 5.87 1.91
CA VAL A 132 0.02 4.77 1.31
C VAL A 132 -0.45 4.50 -0.11
N LEU A 133 0.35 3.76 -0.88
CA LEU A 133 -0.06 3.29 -2.21
C LEU A 133 -0.43 1.80 -2.14
N ARG A 134 -1.54 1.41 -2.76
CA ARG A 134 -1.91 0.01 -3.02
C ARG A 134 -1.78 -0.27 -4.52
N ASP A 135 -1.20 -1.41 -4.88
CA ASP A 135 -1.36 -2.01 -6.21
C ASP A 135 -1.79 -3.47 -6.05
N GLY A 136 -3.03 -3.78 -6.41
CA GLY A 136 -3.58 -5.11 -6.23
C GLY A 136 -3.61 -5.52 -4.76
N ARG A 137 -2.91 -6.59 -4.39
CA ARG A 137 -2.94 -7.14 -3.03
C ARG A 137 -1.82 -6.63 -2.12
N VAL A 138 -1.00 -5.69 -2.57
CA VAL A 138 0.15 -5.20 -1.81
C VAL A 138 0.09 -3.71 -1.52
N ILE A 139 0.74 -3.31 -0.43
CA ILE A 139 0.91 -1.93 0.04
C ILE A 139 2.37 -1.52 -0.08
N PHE A 140 2.57 -0.30 -0.56
CA PHE A 140 3.82 0.46 -0.50
C PHE A 140 3.64 1.58 0.52
N ASP A 141 4.36 1.48 1.62
CA ASP A 141 4.34 2.48 2.68
C ASP A 141 5.77 2.86 3.07
N LEU A 142 6.10 4.13 2.86
CA LEU A 142 7.42 4.70 3.15
C LEU A 142 7.66 4.91 4.66
N ASP A 143 6.59 4.84 5.45
CA ASP A 143 6.57 4.92 6.91
C ASP A 143 6.37 3.55 7.60
N PHE A 144 6.34 2.44 6.85
CA PHE A 144 6.21 1.08 7.42
C PHE A 144 7.59 0.43 7.63
N THR A 145 7.91 0.13 8.90
CA THR A 145 9.21 -0.43 9.32
C THR A 145 10.42 0.44 8.94
N ASP A 146 11.61 0.02 9.34
CA ASP A 146 12.90 0.65 9.00
C ASP A 146 13.44 0.25 7.61
N SER A 147 12.68 -0.53 6.84
CA SER A 147 13.09 -1.06 5.54
C SER A 147 11.99 -0.92 4.48
N PRO A 148 12.33 -0.75 3.19
CA PRO A 148 11.35 -0.60 2.11
C PRO A 148 10.70 -1.94 1.76
N ARG A 149 9.81 -2.40 2.64
CA ARG A 149 9.05 -3.64 2.48
C ARG A 149 7.74 -3.37 1.76
N VAL A 150 7.45 -4.22 0.78
CA VAL A 150 6.14 -4.33 0.16
C VAL A 150 5.45 -5.51 0.81
N VAL A 151 4.25 -5.29 1.34
CA VAL A 151 3.53 -6.28 2.16
C VAL A 151 2.09 -6.44 1.69
N GLY A 152 1.52 -7.62 1.91
CA GLY A 152 0.10 -7.87 1.64
C GLY A 152 -0.79 -6.92 2.43
N VAL A 153 -1.93 -6.51 1.87
CA VAL A 153 -2.85 -5.53 2.50
C VAL A 153 -3.28 -6.00 3.90
N HIS A 154 -3.65 -7.27 4.05
CA HIS A 154 -4.06 -7.80 5.36
C HIS A 154 -2.91 -7.83 6.37
N ASP A 155 -1.71 -8.23 5.95
CA ASP A 155 -0.52 -8.21 6.83
C ASP A 155 -0.17 -6.79 7.25
N TYR A 156 -0.26 -5.84 6.33
CA TYR A 156 -0.03 -4.43 6.59
C TYR A 156 -0.97 -3.90 7.69
N PHE A 157 -2.29 -4.04 7.55
CA PHE A 157 -3.22 -3.53 8.56
C PHE A 157 -3.10 -4.27 9.90
N ARG A 158 -2.79 -5.57 9.87
CA ARG A 158 -2.52 -6.35 11.09
C ARG A 158 -1.32 -5.79 11.85
N ARG A 159 -0.20 -5.58 11.16
CA ARG A 159 1.06 -5.16 11.79
C ARG A 159 1.12 -3.67 12.10
N MET A 160 0.52 -2.85 11.24
CA MET A 160 0.54 -1.39 11.40
C MET A 160 -0.53 -0.91 12.37
N PHE A 161 -1.73 -1.52 12.38
CA PHE A 161 -2.86 -1.01 13.17
C PHE A 161 -3.50 -2.03 14.10
N GLY A 162 -3.05 -3.29 14.14
CA GLY A 162 -3.55 -4.29 15.09
C GLY A 162 -4.78 -5.08 14.63
N TYR A 163 -5.14 -5.04 13.35
CA TYR A 163 -6.23 -5.88 12.81
C TYR A 163 -5.98 -7.39 13.08
N PRO A 164 -6.98 -8.20 13.49
CA PRO A 164 -8.42 -7.93 13.51
C PRO A 164 -8.98 -7.46 14.87
N ASP A 165 -8.18 -6.82 15.72
CA ASP A 165 -8.67 -6.29 16.99
C ASP A 165 -9.87 -5.33 16.78
N PRO A 166 -11.02 -5.52 17.48
CA PRO A 166 -12.21 -4.71 17.29
C PRO A 166 -12.01 -3.21 17.58
N GLU A 167 -11.19 -2.85 18.56
CA GLU A 167 -10.92 -1.44 18.88
C GLU A 167 -10.09 -0.78 17.79
N ALA A 168 -9.05 -1.48 17.32
CA ALA A 168 -8.25 -1.05 16.17
C ALA A 168 -9.13 -0.82 14.94
N ILE A 169 -10.00 -1.78 14.62
CA ILE A 169 -10.94 -1.70 13.49
C ILE A 169 -11.87 -0.50 13.60
N ALA A 170 -12.45 -0.28 14.78
CA ALA A 170 -13.39 0.81 15.01
C ALA A 170 -12.72 2.18 14.89
N SER A 171 -11.41 2.25 15.19
CA SER A 171 -10.64 3.50 15.17
C SER A 171 -10.13 3.93 13.79
N VAL A 172 -10.28 3.11 12.74
CA VAL A 172 -9.73 3.38 11.41
C VAL A 172 -10.83 3.58 10.37
N SER A 173 -10.72 4.67 9.62
CA SER A 173 -11.48 4.92 8.40
C SER A 173 -10.55 4.99 7.19
N ILE A 174 -11.02 4.45 6.07
CA ILE A 174 -10.27 4.32 4.83
C ILE A 174 -10.96 5.11 3.74
N ARG A 175 -10.18 5.83 2.94
CA ARG A 175 -10.60 6.41 1.67
C ARG A 175 -9.59 5.99 0.61
N THR A 176 -10.06 5.73 -0.60
CA THR A 176 -9.21 5.28 -1.71
C THR A 176 -9.46 6.15 -2.93
N VAL A 177 -8.39 6.64 -3.56
CA VAL A 177 -8.42 7.46 -4.78
C VAL A 177 -7.58 6.74 -5.84
N PRO A 178 -8.02 6.61 -7.09
CA PRO A 178 -7.17 6.09 -8.17
C PRO A 178 -5.86 6.88 -8.28
N ALA A 179 -4.73 6.18 -8.43
CA ALA A 179 -3.41 6.82 -8.41
C ALA A 179 -3.22 7.83 -9.55
N THR A 180 -3.82 7.56 -10.72
CA THR A 180 -3.82 8.46 -11.87
C THR A 180 -4.55 9.77 -11.58
N GLU A 181 -5.72 9.70 -10.95
CA GLU A 181 -6.50 10.88 -10.57
C GLU A 181 -5.81 11.67 -9.48
N PHE A 182 -5.34 10.99 -8.43
CA PHE A 182 -4.58 11.63 -7.35
C PHE A 182 -3.37 12.40 -7.89
N LEU A 183 -2.63 11.82 -8.84
CA LEU A 183 -1.47 12.47 -9.44
C LEU A 183 -1.87 13.64 -10.35
N ALA A 184 -2.95 13.52 -11.11
CA ALA A 184 -3.46 14.57 -11.99
C ALA A 184 -3.92 15.81 -11.20
N GLU A 185 -4.69 15.61 -10.13
CA GLU A 185 -5.17 16.70 -9.26
C GLU A 185 -3.99 17.44 -8.60
N ASN A 186 -2.98 16.70 -8.15
CA ASN A 186 -1.77 17.30 -7.59
C ASN A 186 -0.98 18.16 -8.58
N ARG A 187 -1.10 17.93 -9.89
CA ARG A 187 -0.52 18.81 -10.91
C ARG A 187 -1.36 20.06 -11.11
N ALA A 188 -2.68 19.92 -11.11
CA ALA A 188 -3.60 21.03 -11.28
C ALA A 188 -3.52 22.04 -10.13
N LEU A 189 -3.22 21.54 -8.92
CA LEU A 189 -3.23 22.36 -7.72
C LEU A 189 -1.96 23.19 -7.49
N ASP A 190 -0.87 23.03 -8.26
CA ASP A 190 0.39 23.80 -8.23
C ASP A 190 0.95 24.20 -6.83
N PHE A 191 0.58 23.49 -5.76
CA PHE A 191 0.83 23.89 -4.37
C PHE A 191 1.33 22.76 -3.48
N GLY A 192 2.35 23.09 -2.67
CA GLY A 192 2.83 22.30 -1.52
C GLY A 192 1.91 22.38 -0.29
N VAL A 193 0.59 22.22 -0.47
CA VAL A 193 -0.38 22.35 0.62
C VAL A 193 -1.20 21.07 0.77
N PHE A 194 -0.97 20.35 1.88
CA PHE A 194 -1.65 19.11 2.27
C PHE A 194 -3.19 19.21 2.32
N TYR A 195 -3.74 20.40 2.57
CA TYR A 195 -5.16 20.59 2.90
C TYR A 195 -6.11 20.40 1.70
N THR A 196 -5.67 20.72 0.48
CA THR A 196 -6.58 20.72 -0.69
C THR A 196 -6.94 19.32 -1.17
N ILE A 197 -6.02 18.36 -1.02
CA ILE A 197 -6.25 16.97 -1.42
C ILE A 197 -7.24 16.30 -0.47
N ASP A 198 -7.14 16.57 0.83
CA ASP A 198 -8.05 15.98 1.81
C ASP A 198 -9.50 16.47 1.59
N ASP A 199 -9.66 17.75 1.23
CA ASP A 199 -10.94 18.36 0.89
C ASP A 199 -11.50 17.82 -0.44
N PHE A 200 -10.69 17.77 -1.50
CA PHE A 200 -11.08 17.16 -2.78
C PHE A 200 -11.50 15.70 -2.58
N ALA A 201 -10.67 14.94 -1.87
CA ALA A 201 -10.96 13.54 -1.62
C ALA A 201 -12.20 13.38 -0.73
N GLU A 202 -12.56 14.36 0.09
CA GLU A 202 -13.80 14.35 0.88
C GLU A 202 -15.05 14.54 0.06
N GLU A 203 -14.99 15.37 -0.97
CA GLU A 203 -16.12 15.61 -1.87
C GLU A 203 -16.41 14.39 -2.75
N PHE A 204 -15.37 13.76 -3.33
CA PHE A 204 -15.56 12.74 -4.37
C PHE A 204 -15.42 11.30 -3.87
N TYR A 205 -14.71 11.07 -2.77
CA TYR A 205 -14.34 9.73 -2.31
C TYR A 205 -14.83 9.46 -0.88
N PRO A 206 -15.94 8.70 -0.71
CA PRO A 206 -16.52 8.49 0.61
C PRO A 206 -15.59 7.69 1.52
N LYS A 207 -15.57 8.07 2.80
CA LYS A 207 -14.89 7.28 3.84
C LYS A 207 -15.66 5.98 4.07
N ARG A 208 -14.94 4.87 4.22
CA ARG A 208 -15.48 3.56 4.60
C ARG A 208 -14.75 2.99 5.81
N SER A 209 -15.36 2.04 6.50
CA SER A 209 -14.70 1.34 7.60
C SER A 209 -13.57 0.45 7.07
N LEU A 210 -12.57 0.17 7.92
CA LEU A 210 -11.51 -0.80 7.57
C LEU A 210 -12.08 -2.17 7.18
N VAL A 211 -13.12 -2.65 7.87
CA VAL A 211 -13.79 -3.92 7.54
C VAL A 211 -14.39 -3.89 6.14
N SER A 212 -15.17 -2.85 5.81
CA SER A 212 -15.78 -2.70 4.49
C SER A 212 -14.71 -2.62 3.39
N TYR A 213 -13.62 -1.90 3.65
CA TYR A 213 -12.48 -1.85 2.75
C TYR A 213 -11.87 -3.24 2.50
N LEU A 214 -11.48 -3.96 3.56
CA LEU A 214 -10.86 -5.28 3.42
C LEU A 214 -11.78 -6.30 2.76
N HIS A 215 -13.08 -6.30 3.07
CA HIS A 215 -14.05 -7.17 2.40
C HIS A 215 -14.14 -6.90 0.89
N SER A 216 -14.09 -5.62 0.47
CA SER A 216 -14.13 -5.27 -0.95
C SER A 216 -12.94 -5.85 -1.75
N LEU A 217 -11.81 -6.11 -1.09
CA LEU A 217 -10.62 -6.70 -1.71
C LEU A 217 -10.71 -8.22 -1.88
N THR A 218 -11.60 -8.88 -1.14
CA THR A 218 -11.82 -10.33 -1.25
C THR A 218 -12.87 -10.70 -2.29
N ALA A 219 -13.68 -9.74 -2.73
CA ALA A 219 -14.79 -9.95 -3.65
C ALA A 219 -14.40 -9.83 -5.14
N GLY A 220 -13.18 -9.39 -5.45
CA GLY A 220 -12.64 -9.25 -6.81
C GLY A 220 -11.45 -10.15 -7.06
#